data_AF-A0AAV6BV75-F1
#
_entry.id   AF-A0AAV6BV75-F1
#
_cell.length_a   1.000
_cell.length_b   1.000
_cell.length_c   1.000
_cell.angle_alpha   90.00
_cell.angle_beta   90.00
_cell.angle_gamma   90.00
#
_symmetry.space_group_name_H-M   'P 1'
#
loop_
_entity.id
_entity.type
_entity.pdbx_description
1 polymer ?
#
loop_
_entity_poly.entity_id
_entity_poly.type
_entity_poly.pdbx_seq_one_letter_code
_entity_poly.pdbx_strand_id
1 'polypeptide(L)' 'MDGWWDGLDEEILGILRIGGPVETSRLAAKLGMSADAVGSCLAMLSATGRVRIRSAELCVAPDAGVRAA' A
#
# COMPACT_ATOMS: atom_id res chain seq x y z
N MET A 1 -10.36 18.40 13.10
CA MET A 1 -9.92 16.99 13.04
C MET A 1 -8.53 17.06 12.44
N ASP A 2 -7.53 17.05 13.31
CA ASP A 2 -6.21 17.60 13.00
C ASP A 2 -5.40 16.64 12.14
N GLY A 3 -5.38 16.92 10.83
CA GLY A 3 -4.18 17.10 10.00
C GLY A 3 -3.15 15.98 9.83
N TRP A 4 -3.25 14.87 10.57
CA TRP A 4 -2.27 13.78 10.44
C TRP A 4 -2.38 13.06 9.09
N TRP A 5 -3.60 13.02 8.53
CA TRP A 5 -3.89 12.40 7.23
C TRP A 5 -3.47 13.26 6.03
N ASP A 6 -3.61 14.58 6.11
CA ASP A 6 -3.33 15.46 4.96
C ASP A 6 -1.84 15.46 4.57
N GLY A 7 -0.95 15.34 5.54
CA GLY A 7 0.50 15.27 5.29
C GLY A 7 0.95 13.93 4.71
N LEU A 8 0.36 12.83 5.19
CA LEU A 8 0.75 11.48 4.79
C LEU A 8 0.42 11.18 3.33
N ASP A 9 -0.73 11.64 2.85
CA ASP A 9 -1.13 11.52 1.45
C ASP A 9 -0.12 12.19 0.51
N GLU A 10 0.30 13.40 0.84
CA GLU A 10 1.29 14.13 0.03
C GLU A 10 2.67 13.47 0.07
N GLU A 11 3.06 12.88 1.19
CA GLU A 11 4.31 12.13 1.29
C GLU A 11 4.30 10.87 0.41
N ILE A 12 3.20 10.09 0.46
CA ILE A 12 3.00 8.93 -0.43
C ILE A 12 3.08 9.36 -1.90
N LEU A 13 2.35 10.41 -2.27
CA LEU A 13 2.35 10.92 -3.64
C LEU A 13 3.72 11.46 -4.06
N GLY A 14 4.45 12.11 -3.15
CA GLY A 14 5.82 12.56 -3.37
C GLY A 14 6.75 11.40 -3.73
N ILE A 15 6.69 10.31 -2.96
CA ILE A 15 7.49 9.10 -3.23
C ILE A 15 7.14 8.51 -4.61
N LEU A 16 5.85 8.41 -4.95
CA LEU A 16 5.40 7.85 -6.22
C LEU A 16 5.74 8.76 -7.43
N ARG A 17 5.70 10.08 -7.27
CA ARG A 17 6.06 11.04 -8.33
C ARG A 17 7.54 10.96 -8.67
N ILE A 18 8.41 10.78 -7.68
CA ILE A 18 9.87 10.73 -7.87
C ILE A 18 10.32 9.34 -8.33
N GLY A 19 9.81 8.29 -7.69
CA GLY A 19 10.27 6.91 -7.89
C GLY A 19 9.46 6.08 -8.88
N GLY A 20 8.28 6.55 -9.30
CA GLY A 20 7.34 5.76 -10.08
C GLY A 20 6.61 4.70 -9.25
N PRO A 21 6.02 3.67 -9.91
CA PRO A 21 5.36 2.56 -9.23
C PRO A 21 6.30 1.84 -8.28
N VAL A 22 5.81 1.49 -7.09
CA VAL A 22 6.62 0.87 -6.04
C VAL A 22 5.80 -0.18 -5.31
N GLU A 23 6.49 -1.23 -4.86
CA GLU A 23 5.94 -2.23 -3.93
C GLU A 23 5.45 -1.58 -2.64
N THR A 24 4.30 -2.05 -2.15
CA THR A 24 3.70 -1.58 -0.89
C THR A 24 4.62 -1.77 0.31
N SER A 25 5.34 -2.89 0.37
CA SER A 25 6.32 -3.19 1.42
C SER A 25 7.47 -2.19 1.45
N ARG A 26 7.94 -1.75 0.28
CA ARG A 26 8.99 -0.73 0.18
C ARG A 26 8.48 0.66 0.54
N LEU A 27 7.23 0.97 0.21
CA LEU A 27 6.58 2.22 0.62
C LEU A 27 6.40 2.27 2.15
N ALA A 28 5.98 1.17 2.76
CA ALA A 28 5.88 1.00 4.22
C ALA A 28 7.23 1.21 4.92
N ALA A 29 8.32 0.62 4.40
CA ALA A 29 9.66 0.83 4.94
C ALA A 29 10.13 2.29 4.86
N LYS A 30 9.78 3.01 3.79
CA LYS A 30 10.12 4.44 3.63
C LYS A 30 9.36 5.35 4.58
N LEU A 31 8.08 5.04 4.81
CA LEU A 31 7.18 5.83 5.64
C LEU A 31 7.25 5.46 7.14
N GLY A 32 7.99 4.40 7.49
CA GLY A 32 8.01 3.89 8.87
C GLY A 32 6.66 3.33 9.32
N MET A 33 5.87 2.79 8.39
CA MET A 33 4.50 2.30 8.61
C MET A 33 4.39 0.79 8.43
N SER A 34 3.28 0.20 8.87
CA SER A 34 2.94 -1.18 8.49
C SER A 34 2.47 -1.24 7.04
N ALA A 35 2.65 -2.40 6.40
CA ALA A 35 2.17 -2.63 5.04
C ALA A 35 0.64 -2.49 4.92
N ASP A 36 -0.10 -2.93 5.93
CA ASP A 36 -1.58 -2.84 5.96
C ASP A 36 -2.07 -1.39 6.03
N ALA A 37 -1.38 -0.55 6.82
CA ALA A 37 -1.71 0.87 6.90
C ALA A 37 -1.46 1.56 5.57
N VAL A 38 -0.32 1.29 4.92
CA VAL A 38 -0.02 1.79 3.58
C VAL A 38 -1.03 1.28 2.54
N GLY A 39 -1.41 0.00 2.60
CA GLY A 39 -2.43 -0.57 1.72
C GLY A 39 -3.77 0.14 1.86
N SER A 40 -4.17 0.46 3.09
CA SER A 40 -5.40 1.23 3.35
C SER A 40 -5.33 2.65 2.78
N CYS A 41 -4.18 3.33 2.92
CA CYS A 41 -3.96 4.65 2.34
C CYS A 41 -4.06 4.62 0.81
N LEU A 42 -3.40 3.65 0.17
CA LEU A 42 -3.41 3.50 -1.28
C LEU A 42 -4.82 3.19 -1.81
N ALA A 43 -5.62 2.40 -1.09
CA ALA A 43 -7.00 2.14 -1.44
C ALA A 43 -7.83 3.45 -1.43
N MET A 44 -7.68 4.28 -0.40
CA MET A 44 -8.34 5.59 -0.30
C MET A 44 -7.89 6.58 -1.39
N LEU A 45 -6.59 6.68 -1.61
CA LEU A 45 -6.02 7.50 -2.69
C LEU A 45 -6.47 7.02 -4.07
N SER A 46 -6.64 5.71 -4.26
CA SER A 46 -7.17 5.15 -5.51
C SER A 46 -8.64 5.47 -5.69
N ALA A 47 -9.44 5.40 -4.61
CA ALA A 47 -10.86 5.73 -4.64
C ALA A 47 -11.11 7.21 -4.99
N THR A 48 -10.18 8.09 -4.61
CA THR A 48 -10.20 9.53 -4.97
C THR A 48 -9.52 9.85 -6.30
N GLY A 49 -9.03 8.83 -7.02
CA GLY A 49 -8.40 8.99 -8.34
C GLY A 49 -6.99 9.58 -8.31
N ARG A 50 -6.36 9.67 -7.14
CA ARG A 50 -5.03 10.26 -6.94
C ARG A 50 -3.90 9.29 -7.28
N VAL A 51 -4.16 7.98 -7.18
CA VAL A 51 -3.25 6.91 -7.62
C VAL A 51 -4.01 5.85 -8.42
N ARG A 52 -3.29 4.98 -9.12
CA ARG A 52 -3.86 3.78 -9.77
C ARG A 52 -3.15 2.54 -9.27
N ILE A 53 -3.91 1.59 -8.73
CA ILE A 53 -3.42 0.26 -8.38
C ILE A 53 -3.38 -0.58 -9.66
N ARG A 54 -2.18 -1.03 -10.08
CA ARG A 54 -1.98 -1.73 -11.36
C ARG A 54 -1.84 -3.25 -11.24
N SER A 55 -1.28 -3.71 -10.14
CA SER A 55 -1.04 -5.13 -9.88
C SER A 55 -1.56 -5.49 -8.49
N ALA A 56 -2.03 -6.73 -8.38
CA ALA A 56 -2.36 -7.38 -7.14
C ALA A 56 -1.82 -8.81 -7.25
N GLU A 57 -1.17 -9.27 -6.21
CA GLU A 57 -0.54 -10.59 -6.16
C GLU A 57 -1.21 -11.44 -5.09
N LEU A 58 -1.32 -12.75 -5.35
CA LEU A 58 -1.77 -13.67 -4.33
C LEU A 58 -0.62 -13.90 -3.34
N CYS A 59 -0.81 -13.47 -2.10
CA CYS A 59 0.07 -13.90 -1.01
C CYS A 59 -0.14 -15.40 -0.79
N VAL A 60 0.82 -16.22 -1.19
CA VAL A 60 0.79 -17.66 -0.91
C VAL A 60 0.95 -17.83 0.60
N ALA A 61 -0.15 -18.08 1.31
CA ALA A 61 -0.06 -18.67 2.65
C ALA A 61 0.56 -20.07 2.51
N PRO A 62 1.44 -20.51 3.43
CA PRO A 62 1.97 -21.87 3.39
C PRO A 62 0.78 -22.83 3.32
N ASP A 63 0.81 -23.77 2.37
CA ASP A 63 -0.23 -24.76 2.13
C ASP A 63 -0.71 -25.32 3.47
N ALA A 64 -1.87 -24.88 3.93
CA ALA A 64 -2.56 -25.52 5.03
C ALA A 64 -2.99 -26.87 4.47
N GLY A 65 -2.12 -27.87 4.69
CA GLY A 65 -2.09 -29.14 3.99
C GLY A 65 -3.48 -29.63 3.61
N VAL A 66 -3.70 -29.79 2.31
CA VAL A 66 -4.77 -30.61 1.78
C VAL A 66 -4.57 -32.00 2.38
N ARG A 67 -5.25 -32.29 3.51
CA ARG A 67 -5.54 -33.66 3.91
C ARG A 67 -6.53 -34.20 2.89
N ALA A 68 -6.00 -34.76 1.81
CA ALA A 68 -6.75 -35.73 1.02
C ALA A 68 -6.87 -36.99 1.88
N ALA A 69 -8.13 -37.37 2.11
CA ALA A 69 -8.57 -38.53 2.88
C ALA A 69 -8.11 -39.86 2.29
#